data_AF-A0A7D4YG40-F1
#
_entry.id   AF-A0A7D4YG40-F1
#
_cell.length_a   1.000
_cell.length_b   1.000
_cell.length_c   1.000
_cell.angle_alpha   90.00
_cell.angle_beta   90.00
_cell.angle_gamma   90.00
#
_symmetry.space_group_name_H-M   'P 1'
#
loop_
_entity.id
_entity.type
_entity.pdbx_description
1 polymer ?
#
loop_
_entity_poly.entity_id
_entity_poly.type
_entity_poly.pdbx_seq_one_letter_code
_entity_poly.pdbx_strand_id
1 'polypeptide(L)'
;MTVYVETDFLLALAKDTEWLQGSAEDALTEYAVETSPFSYLELLLARERYEFDYVPLVANLLELVPVRDEEEKQVVLKAVNYYDEGMTPFDAFHAATAETRGVDVLSSENEYEDIEVERVPLEPTDDE
;
A
#
# COMPACT_ATOMS: atom_id res chain seq x y z
N MET A 1 -0.55 3.75 25.23
CA MET A 1 -0.48 4.98 24.42
C MET A 1 -0.36 4.53 22.97
N THR A 2 -1.03 5.20 22.03
CA THR A 2 -0.84 4.90 20.60
C THR A 2 0.35 5.68 20.08
N VAL A 3 1.23 5.03 19.32
CA VAL A 3 2.44 5.62 18.74
C VAL A 3 2.39 5.45 17.22
N TYR A 4 2.70 6.52 16.49
CA TYR A 4 2.81 6.46 15.04
C TYR A 4 4.17 5.91 14.64
N VAL A 5 4.21 4.93 13.73
CA VAL A 5 5.44 4.29 13.24
C VAL A 5 5.61 4.47 11.73
N GLU A 6 6.85 4.46 11.27
CA GLU A 6 7.21 4.65 9.86
C GLU A 6 7.57 3.31 9.19
N THR A 7 7.99 3.38 7.92
CA THR A 7 8.27 2.20 7.09
C THR A 7 9.44 1.36 7.62
N ASP A 8 10.38 1.96 8.34
CA ASP A 8 11.49 1.24 8.98
C ASP A 8 11.00 0.21 10.00
N PHE A 9 9.93 0.52 10.73
CA PHE A 9 9.27 -0.40 11.65
C PHE A 9 8.61 -1.57 10.90
N LEU A 10 7.95 -1.30 9.77
CA LEU A 10 7.38 -2.35 8.92
C LEU A 10 8.49 -3.28 8.36
N LEU A 11 9.59 -2.69 7.90
CA LEU A 11 10.74 -3.43 7.39
C LEU A 11 11.40 -4.28 8.49
N ALA A 12 11.54 -3.74 9.69
CA ALA A 12 12.10 -4.45 10.84
C ALA A 12 11.26 -5.68 11.22
N LEU A 13 9.92 -5.61 11.08
CA LEU A 13 9.03 -6.75 11.29
C LEU A 13 9.05 -7.74 10.10
N ALA A 14 9.24 -7.24 8.88
CA ALA A 14 9.23 -8.06 7.67
C ALA A 14 10.53 -8.86 7.46
N LYS A 15 11.67 -8.42 8.03
CA LYS A 15 12.98 -9.03 7.80
C LYS A 15 13.46 -9.85 8.99
N ASP A 16 13.80 -11.10 8.70
CA ASP A 16 14.42 -12.06 9.64
C ASP A 16 15.88 -11.72 10.05
N THR A 17 16.40 -10.55 9.70
CA THR A 17 17.84 -10.22 9.85
C THR A 17 18.14 -8.80 10.33
N GLU A 18 17.15 -7.96 10.60
CA GLU A 18 17.43 -6.60 11.07
C GLU A 18 17.75 -6.57 12.56
N TRP A 19 18.80 -5.84 12.94
CA TRP A 19 19.16 -5.58 14.34
C TRP A 19 18.02 -4.91 15.14
N LEU A 20 16.96 -4.46 14.46
CA LEU A 20 15.76 -3.85 15.01
C LEU A 20 14.59 -4.81 15.19
N GLN A 21 14.60 -6.04 14.65
CA GLN A 21 13.43 -6.92 14.67
C GLN A 21 12.92 -7.15 16.10
N GLY A 22 13.81 -7.56 17.01
CA GLY A 22 13.45 -7.73 18.42
C GLY A 22 12.97 -6.44 19.08
N SER A 23 13.54 -5.28 18.71
CA SER A 23 13.08 -3.98 19.24
C SER A 23 11.69 -3.58 18.72
N ALA A 24 11.36 -3.93 17.47
CA ALA A 24 10.04 -3.70 16.90
C ALA A 24 9.00 -4.64 17.53
N GLU A 25 9.35 -5.91 17.74
CA GLU A 25 8.51 -6.88 18.45
C GLU A 25 8.26 -6.45 19.91
N ASP A 26 9.31 -6.05 20.63
CA ASP A 26 9.18 -5.53 22.00
C ASP A 26 8.24 -4.31 22.03
N ALA A 27 8.36 -3.40 21.06
CA ALA A 27 7.50 -2.23 20.95
C ALA A 27 6.03 -2.60 20.72
N LEU A 28 5.71 -3.66 19.95
CA LEU A 28 4.34 -4.16 19.77
C LEU A 28 3.73 -4.68 21.09
N THR A 29 4.55 -5.09 22.06
CA THR A 29 4.06 -5.51 23.39
C THR A 29 3.82 -4.33 24.33
N GLU A 30 4.52 -3.21 24.12
CA GLU A 30 4.47 -2.03 25.00
C GLU A 30 3.47 -0.97 24.50
N TYR A 31 3.34 -0.82 23.18
CA TYR A 31 2.56 0.23 22.55
C TYR A 31 1.49 -0.33 21.61
N ALA A 32 0.35 0.35 21.56
CA ALA A 32 -0.48 0.26 20.36
C ALA A 32 0.20 1.09 19.28
N VAL A 33 0.31 0.56 18.07
CA VAL A 33 0.94 1.27 16.95
C VAL A 33 -0.06 1.52 15.84
N GLU A 34 0.17 2.58 15.08
CA GLU A 34 -0.53 2.85 13.83
C GLU A 34 0.44 3.49 12.83
N THR A 35 0.12 3.40 11.54
CA THR A 35 0.89 4.05 10.47
C THR A 35 -0.04 4.64 9.43
N SER A 36 0.51 5.13 8.31
CA SER A 36 -0.26 5.60 7.16
C SER A 36 -0.15 4.65 5.97
N PRO A 37 -1.08 4.72 5.00
CA PRO A 37 -0.94 4.05 3.72
C PRO A 37 0.39 4.36 3.00
N PHE A 38 1.00 5.52 3.26
CA PHE A 38 2.28 5.89 2.65
C PHE A 38 3.44 4.99 3.09
N SER A 39 3.41 4.44 4.31
CA SER A 39 4.43 3.51 4.76
C SER A 39 4.34 2.16 4.03
N TYR A 40 3.12 1.73 3.69
CA TYR A 40 2.90 0.56 2.84
C TYR A 40 3.29 0.83 1.38
N LEU A 41 3.01 2.02 0.85
CA LEU A 41 3.49 2.43 -0.46
C LEU A 41 5.03 2.42 -0.54
N GLU A 42 5.70 2.97 0.47
CA GLU A 42 7.16 2.95 0.53
C GLU A 42 7.72 1.53 0.63
N LEU A 43 7.05 0.63 1.37
CA LEU A 43 7.39 -0.78 1.40
C LEU A 43 7.32 -1.41 -0.01
N LEU A 44 6.29 -1.12 -0.82
CA LEU A 44 6.21 -1.60 -2.21
C LEU A 44 7.31 -0.99 -3.10
N LEU A 45 7.64 0.29 -2.90
CA LEU A 45 8.75 0.95 -3.61
C LEU A 45 10.11 0.30 -3.28
N ALA A 46 10.25 -0.33 -2.11
CA ALA A 46 11.46 -1.03 -1.72
C ALA A 46 11.66 -2.39 -2.41
N ARG A 47 10.76 -2.81 -3.34
CA ARG A 47 10.82 -4.09 -4.07
C ARG A 47 12.14 -4.43 -4.71
N GLU A 48 12.85 -3.43 -5.24
CA GLU A 48 14.13 -3.68 -5.91
C GLU A 48 15.21 -4.14 -4.91
N ARG A 49 14.98 -3.95 -3.62
CA ARG A 49 15.88 -4.32 -2.53
C ARG A 49 15.49 -5.64 -1.87
N TYR A 50 14.21 -6.05 -1.96
CA TYR A 50 13.66 -7.19 -1.22
C TYR A 50 12.68 -8.00 -2.06
N GLU A 51 12.96 -9.30 -2.16
CA GLU A 51 12.11 -10.30 -2.83
C GLU A 51 11.07 -10.85 -1.83
N PHE A 52 10.05 -10.05 -1.51
CA PHE A 52 8.93 -10.47 -0.68
C PHE A 52 7.75 -10.96 -1.52
N ASP A 53 6.93 -11.81 -0.91
CA ASP A 53 5.56 -12.07 -1.36
C ASP A 53 4.65 -10.97 -0.76
N TYR A 54 4.43 -9.90 -1.53
CA TYR A 54 3.89 -8.64 -1.01
C TYR A 54 2.44 -8.73 -0.53
N VAL A 55 1.58 -9.47 -1.24
CA VAL A 55 0.16 -9.62 -0.87
C VAL A 55 0.00 -10.20 0.55
N PRO A 56 0.55 -11.41 0.86
CA PRO A 56 0.46 -11.95 2.21
C PRO A 56 1.28 -11.16 3.22
N LEU A 57 2.42 -10.56 2.83
CA LEU A 57 3.21 -9.72 3.73
C LEU A 57 2.41 -8.51 4.22
N VAL A 58 1.81 -7.74 3.30
CA VAL A 58 1.03 -6.54 3.60
C VAL A 58 -0.20 -6.89 4.44
N ALA A 59 -0.91 -7.97 4.09
CA ALA A 59 -2.06 -8.44 4.87
C ALA A 59 -1.68 -8.77 6.32
N ASN A 60 -0.57 -9.48 6.52
CA ASN A 60 -0.07 -9.81 7.86
C ASN A 60 0.40 -8.57 8.62
N LEU A 61 1.12 -7.66 7.95
CA LEU A 61 1.59 -6.42 8.58
C LEU A 61 0.44 -5.51 9.01
N LEU A 62 -0.66 -5.42 8.24
CA LEU A 62 -1.83 -4.61 8.59
C LEU A 62 -2.52 -5.07 9.87
N GLU A 63 -2.39 -6.35 10.24
CA GLU A 63 -2.91 -6.87 11.52
C GLU A 63 -2.02 -6.49 12.71
N LEU A 64 -0.73 -6.21 12.47
CA LEU A 64 0.22 -5.80 13.50
C LEU A 64 0.36 -4.27 13.60
N VAL A 65 0.33 -3.59 12.46
CA VAL A 65 0.56 -2.16 12.31
C VAL A 65 -0.57 -1.57 11.47
N PRO A 66 -1.74 -1.35 12.07
CA PRO A 66 -2.90 -0.86 11.33
C PRO A 66 -2.69 0.56 10.80
N VAL A 67 -3.45 0.89 9.76
CA VAL A 67 -3.68 2.28 9.34
C VAL A 67 -4.90 2.86 10.08
N ARG A 68 -5.21 4.14 9.86
CA ARG A 68 -6.11 4.90 10.75
C ARG A 68 -7.53 4.34 10.81
N ASP A 69 -8.06 3.92 9.67
CA ASP A 69 -9.44 3.45 9.53
C ASP A 69 -9.60 2.39 8.45
N GLU A 70 -10.81 1.83 8.37
CA GLU A 70 -11.13 0.75 7.42
C GLU A 70 -11.04 1.21 5.96
N GLU A 71 -11.30 2.48 5.66
CA GLU A 71 -11.17 3.01 4.30
C GLU A 71 -9.69 2.97 3.87
N GLU A 72 -8.79 3.48 4.71
CA GLU A 72 -7.35 3.38 4.48
C GLU A 72 -6.87 1.93 4.39
N LYS A 73 -7.42 1.02 5.22
CA LYS A 73 -7.09 -0.41 5.18
C LYS A 73 -7.46 -1.03 3.83
N GLN A 74 -8.65 -0.71 3.31
CA GLN A 74 -9.09 -1.19 1.99
C GLN A 74 -8.23 -0.64 0.87
N VAL A 75 -7.80 0.62 0.94
CA VAL A 75 -6.85 1.19 -0.03
C VAL A 75 -5.56 0.39 -0.06
N VAL A 76 -4.95 0.09 1.08
CA VAL A 76 -3.69 -0.67 1.14
C VAL A 76 -3.86 -2.10 0.60
N LEU A 77 -4.94 -2.79 0.97
CA LEU A 77 -5.21 -4.16 0.53
C LEU A 77 -5.47 -4.25 -0.98
N LYS A 78 -6.24 -3.32 -1.55
CA LYS A 78 -6.48 -3.27 -3.00
C LYS A 78 -5.22 -2.88 -3.75
N ALA A 79 -4.46 -1.91 -3.24
CA ALA A 79 -3.23 -1.47 -3.88
C ALA A 79 -2.19 -2.60 -3.98
N VAL A 80 -2.04 -3.42 -2.94
CA VAL A 80 -1.10 -4.55 -3.04
C VAL A 80 -1.54 -5.62 -4.04
N ASN A 81 -2.86 -5.81 -4.26
CA ASN A 81 -3.36 -6.69 -5.31
C ASN A 81 -3.09 -6.11 -6.71
N TYR A 82 -3.43 -4.84 -6.95
CA TYR A 82 -3.14 -4.19 -8.24
C TYR A 82 -1.64 -4.16 -8.57
N TYR A 83 -0.82 -3.99 -7.54
CA TYR A 83 0.62 -4.08 -7.67
C TYR A 83 1.09 -5.50 -8.06
N ASP A 84 0.51 -6.55 -7.48
CA ASP A 84 0.78 -7.96 -7.85
C ASP A 84 0.35 -8.27 -9.30
N GLU A 85 -0.71 -7.60 -9.77
CA GLU A 85 -1.19 -7.67 -11.15
C GLU A 85 -0.32 -6.90 -12.16
N GLY A 86 0.68 -6.15 -11.68
CA GLY A 86 1.74 -5.56 -12.52
C GLY A 86 1.82 -4.04 -12.51
N MET A 87 0.90 -3.35 -11.82
CA MET A 87 0.93 -1.88 -11.73
C MET A 87 2.17 -1.37 -10.98
N THR A 88 2.57 -0.14 -11.29
CA THR A 88 3.56 0.54 -10.43
C THR A 88 2.95 0.80 -9.05
N PRO A 89 3.75 0.89 -7.97
CA PRO A 89 3.21 1.13 -6.63
C PRO A 89 2.32 2.38 -6.54
N PHE A 90 2.67 3.46 -7.23
CA PHE A 90 1.84 4.66 -7.20
C PHE A 90 0.53 4.48 -7.95
N ASP A 91 0.54 3.88 -9.14
CA ASP A 91 -0.68 3.65 -9.93
C ASP A 91 -1.64 2.71 -9.20
N ALA A 92 -1.09 1.66 -8.56
CA ALA A 92 -1.86 0.75 -7.74
C ALA A 92 -2.56 1.46 -6.55
N PHE A 93 -1.87 2.36 -5.87
CA PHE A 93 -2.46 3.16 -4.78
C PHE A 93 -3.48 4.18 -5.29
N HIS A 94 -3.26 4.77 -6.46
CA HIS A 94 -4.24 5.66 -7.09
C HIS A 94 -5.52 4.92 -7.49
N ALA A 95 -5.40 3.78 -8.16
CA ALA A 95 -6.52 2.89 -8.49
C ALA A 95 -7.30 2.47 -7.25
N ALA A 96 -6.61 1.91 -6.25
CA ALA A 96 -7.23 1.46 -5.01
C ALA A 96 -7.96 2.59 -4.26
N THR A 97 -7.40 3.80 -4.26
CA THR A 97 -8.03 4.98 -3.66
C THR A 97 -9.31 5.36 -4.39
N ALA A 98 -9.26 5.41 -5.72
CA ALA A 98 -10.41 5.78 -6.55
C ALA A 98 -11.55 4.75 -6.41
N GLU A 99 -11.21 3.47 -6.51
CA GLU A 99 -12.15 2.36 -6.35
C GLU A 99 -12.82 2.37 -4.97
N THR A 100 -12.02 2.54 -3.91
CA THR A 100 -12.52 2.55 -2.52
C THR A 100 -13.46 3.72 -2.27
N ARG A 101 -13.23 4.86 -2.94
CA ARG A 101 -14.10 6.04 -2.86
C ARG A 101 -15.26 6.03 -3.84
N GLY A 102 -15.32 5.06 -4.76
CA GLY A 102 -16.33 4.98 -5.81
C GLY A 102 -16.28 6.18 -6.76
N VAL A 103 -15.07 6.62 -7.13
CA VAL A 103 -14.86 7.72 -8.08
C VAL A 103 -14.04 7.26 -9.28
N ASP A 104 -14.30 7.86 -10.43
CA ASP A 104 -13.57 7.58 -11.67
C ASP A 104 -12.17 8.22 -11.65
N VAL A 105 -11.25 7.66 -12.44
CA VAL A 105 -9.90 8.18 -12.59
C VAL A 105 -9.74 8.89 -13.92
N LEU A 106 -9.58 10.22 -13.87
CA LEU A 106 -9.14 11.02 -15.01
C LEU A 106 -7.63 10.83 -15.23
N SER A 107 -7.23 10.06 -16.25
CA SER A 107 -5.83 9.71 -16.46
C SER A 107 -5.50 9.40 -17.93
N SER A 108 -4.23 9.62 -18.29
CA SER A 108 -3.64 9.13 -19.55
C SER A 108 -3.16 7.68 -19.47
N GLU A 109 -3.14 7.09 -18.28
CA GLU A 109 -2.72 5.70 -18.09
C GLU A 109 -3.83 4.74 -18.53
N ASN A 110 -3.54 3.98 -19.59
CA ASN A 110 -4.48 2.99 -20.13
C ASN A 110 -4.54 1.71 -19.26
N GLU A 111 -3.57 1.50 -18.36
CA GLU A 111 -3.53 0.33 -17.46
C GLU A 111 -4.76 0.26 -16.53
N TYR A 112 -5.47 1.38 -16.32
CA TYR A 112 -6.72 1.39 -15.57
C TYR A 112 -7.89 0.72 -16.30
N GLU A 113 -7.82 0.50 -17.62
CA GLU A 113 -8.91 -0.13 -18.40
C GLU A 113 -9.05 -1.63 -18.13
N ASP A 114 -8.00 -2.27 -17.60
CA ASP A 114 -7.96 -3.71 -17.33
C ASP A 114 -8.35 -4.07 -15.88
N ILE A 115 -8.73 -3.09 -15.05
CA ILE A 115 -9.07 -3.28 -13.63
C ILE A 115 -10.47 -2.74 -13.28
N GLU A 116 -10.87 -2.84 -12.00
CA GLU A 116 -12.23 -2.49 -11.54
C GLU A 116 -12.54 -0.98 -11.50
N VAL A 117 -11.57 -0.12 -11.85
CA VAL A 117 -11.70 1.34 -11.79
C VAL A 117 -12.14 1.89 -13.14
N GLU A 118 -13.17 2.74 -13.16
CA GLU A 118 -13.58 3.42 -14.39
C GLU A 118 -12.60 4.56 -14.72
N ARG A 119 -12.01 4.49 -15.93
CA ARG A 119 -11.10 5.50 -16.45
C ARG A 119 -11.85 6.52 -17.30
N VAL A 120 -11.69 7.80 -16.98
CA VAL A 120 -12.03 8.91 -17.87
C VAL A 120 -10.75 9.28 -18.66
N PRO A 121 -10.75 9.15 -20.01
CA PRO A 121 -9.57 9.49 -20.80
C PRO A 121 -9.19 10.97 -20.64
N LEU A 122 -7.90 11.24 -20.40
CA LEU A 122 -7.36 12.60 -20.33
C LEU A 122 -6.93 13.12 -21.72
N GLU A 123 -6.66 12.20 -22.65
CA GLU A 123 -6.26 12.51 -24.01
C GLU A 123 -7.37 13.28 -24.74
N PRO A 124 -7.00 14.22 -25.64
CA PRO A 124 -7.98 14.86 -26.50
C PRO A 124 -8.67 13.79 -27.35
N THR A 125 -9.99 13.83 -27.41
CA THR A 125 -10.76 13.11 -28.43
C THR A 125 -10.37 13.66 -29.80
N ASP A 126 -10.19 12.82 -30.82
CA ASP A 126 -9.78 13.16 -32.20
C ASP A 126 -10.76 14.12 -32.96
N ASP A 127 -11.58 14.88 -32.24
CA ASP A 127 -12.55 15.87 -32.74
C ASP A 127 -11.99 17.31 -32.82
N GLU A 128 -10.67 17.51 -32.96
CA GLU A 128 -10.03 18.81 -33.25
C GLU A 128 -9.42 18.91 -34.67
#